data_AF-A0A0F8ZW52-F1
#
_entry.id   AF-A0A0F8ZW52-F1
#
_cell.length_a   1.000
_cell.length_b   1.000
_cell.length_c   1.000
_cell.angle_alpha   90.00
_cell.angle_beta   90.00
_cell.angle_gamma   90.00
#
_symmetry.space_group_name_H-M   'P 1'
#
loop_
_entity.id
_entity.type
_entity.pdbx_description
1 polymer ?
#
loop_
_entity_poly.entity_id
_entity_poly.type
_entity_poly.pdbx_seq_one_letter_code
_entity_poly.pdbx_strand_id
1 'polypeptide(L)'
;PDGTRVRLFFGNTITNPNVLWQAKSIPGTEKFICTMAPHHQNPVGAIGILDRQLGVENPLALKNITPEIPYTPTTDPAWQPGDQLFYWSYRDPYPIDRDLFVVAYGGGGPQRYRLYLMDMQGQKLPLLEDPAIDCFNPVPLVPRQHPHVITAHQATAKEEAAAEQFGTFLMTDVYQGLTGVKRGAVKELRVMTQVPRPTNNRGARAYFMGHDIVDPVIGAGTFYVKYVCGTVPVEADGSAHFKAPAGTELYFQALDASGKELARMGSFTQLVPGEHQSCVGCHEPPFHAPPHQASPPLAAMKPPVDITPPPWGAGPVDFARQVQPVLDKYCVECHGGVDPDGGIDLSGDKTRHFNMAYDNLAQRGLISFFYLTPPQEETGPFLPLTTGSRVSEVVRLIESGHGEVDIGDRVRRLHVQLLPHLPPRLRNLIEPAASALLLVPRPGLAPAQVT
;
A
#
# COMPACT_ATOMS: atom_id res chain seq x y z
N PRO A 1 23.40 4.87 -5.73
CA PRO A 1 22.64 4.21 -4.65
C PRO A 1 22.91 2.72 -4.71
N ASP A 2 23.00 2.06 -3.56
CA ASP A 2 23.36 0.65 -3.39
C ASP A 2 22.17 -0.25 -2.98
N GLY A 3 20.98 0.34 -2.79
CA GLY A 3 19.76 -0.35 -2.37
C GLY A 3 19.46 -0.23 -0.88
N THR A 4 20.38 0.36 -0.09
CA THR A 4 20.19 0.64 1.33
C THR A 4 19.13 1.70 1.61
N ARG A 5 18.65 1.74 2.85
CA ARG A 5 17.87 2.83 3.45
C ARG A 5 16.58 3.17 2.70
N VAL A 6 15.89 2.17 2.15
CA VAL A 6 14.64 2.37 1.40
C VAL A 6 13.54 2.91 2.31
N ARG A 7 13.13 4.14 1.98
CA ARG A 7 12.12 4.93 2.68
C ARG A 7 11.26 5.66 1.66
N LEU A 8 10.07 6.08 2.07
CA LEU A 8 9.21 6.94 1.27
C LEU A 8 9.96 8.21 0.82
N PHE A 9 9.93 8.50 -0.47
CA PHE A 9 10.50 9.73 -1.01
C PHE A 9 9.51 10.90 -0.87
N PHE A 10 8.29 10.74 -1.38
CA PHE A 10 7.17 11.67 -1.27
C PHE A 10 5.84 10.94 -1.57
N GLY A 11 4.75 11.32 -0.90
CA GLY A 11 3.37 11.09 -1.34
C GLY A 11 2.85 9.66 -1.23
N ASN A 12 2.69 9.15 -0.01
CA ASN A 12 1.89 7.95 0.28
C ASN A 12 0.45 8.31 0.73
N THR A 13 0.20 9.56 1.16
CA THR A 13 -1.15 10.05 1.52
C THR A 13 -1.71 11.15 0.60
N ILE A 14 -1.01 11.47 -0.50
CA ILE A 14 -1.45 12.44 -1.51
C ILE A 14 -2.46 11.75 -2.45
N THR A 15 -3.69 12.27 -2.50
CA THR A 15 -4.81 11.69 -3.27
C THR A 15 -4.95 12.30 -4.67
N ASN A 16 -4.43 13.52 -4.87
CA ASN A 16 -4.38 14.22 -6.14
C ASN A 16 -3.03 14.97 -6.25
N PRO A 17 -2.24 14.80 -7.33
CA PRO A 17 -2.33 13.74 -8.35
C PRO A 17 -2.12 12.36 -7.73
N ASN A 18 -2.54 11.27 -8.41
CA ASN A 18 -2.23 9.93 -7.92
C ASN A 18 -0.76 9.52 -8.12
N VAL A 19 -0.03 10.13 -9.07
CA VAL A 19 1.39 9.82 -9.32
C VAL A 19 2.20 11.06 -9.67
N LEU A 20 3.45 11.10 -9.20
CA LEU A 20 4.51 11.99 -9.68
C LEU A 20 5.45 11.23 -10.60
N TRP A 21 5.22 11.32 -11.90
CA TRP A 21 6.06 10.66 -12.90
C TRP A 21 7.33 11.46 -13.18
N GLN A 22 8.38 10.74 -13.59
CA GLN A 22 9.55 11.31 -14.28
C GLN A 22 10.36 12.34 -13.48
N ALA A 23 10.25 12.33 -12.15
CA ALA A 23 10.88 13.30 -11.26
C ALA A 23 12.40 13.44 -11.47
N LYS A 24 12.91 14.67 -11.47
CA LYS A 24 14.35 15.01 -11.60
C LYS A 24 14.71 16.15 -10.65
N SER A 25 15.89 16.08 -10.03
CA SER A 25 16.44 17.18 -9.22
C SER A 25 16.67 18.43 -10.06
N ILE A 26 16.30 19.59 -9.52
CA ILE A 26 16.50 20.90 -10.14
C ILE A 26 17.89 21.44 -9.74
N PRO A 27 18.78 21.79 -10.69
CA PRO A 27 20.13 22.28 -10.41
C PRO A 27 20.18 23.40 -9.37
N GLY A 28 21.17 23.35 -8.48
CA GLY A 28 21.37 24.37 -7.44
C GLY A 28 20.27 24.43 -6.37
N THR A 29 19.47 23.37 -6.20
CA THR A 29 18.40 23.30 -5.20
C THR A 29 18.21 21.88 -4.63
N GLU A 30 17.42 21.76 -3.56
CA GLU A 30 16.88 20.49 -3.06
C GLU A 30 15.48 20.17 -3.64
N LYS A 31 15.07 20.86 -4.70
CA LYS A 31 13.75 20.73 -5.33
C LYS A 31 13.79 19.77 -6.51
N PHE A 32 12.61 19.26 -6.88
CA PHE A 32 12.43 18.30 -7.97
C PHE A 32 11.34 18.79 -8.91
N ILE A 33 11.50 18.58 -10.22
CA ILE A 33 10.45 18.79 -11.22
C ILE A 33 9.89 17.44 -11.67
N CYS A 34 8.57 17.32 -11.81
CA CYS A 34 7.88 16.07 -12.13
C CYS A 34 6.60 16.30 -12.95
N THR A 35 6.11 15.26 -13.63
CA THR A 35 4.77 15.25 -14.25
C THR A 35 3.75 14.78 -13.21
N MET A 36 2.84 15.67 -12.81
CA MET A 36 1.67 15.37 -11.99
C MET A 36 0.62 14.70 -12.89
N ALA A 37 0.35 13.42 -12.68
CA ALA A 37 -0.36 12.62 -13.68
C ALA A 37 -1.13 11.41 -13.07
N PRO A 38 -1.95 10.71 -13.87
CA PRO A 38 -2.79 9.60 -13.41
C PRO A 38 -2.00 8.31 -13.13
N HIS A 39 -2.66 7.30 -12.54
CA HIS A 39 -2.09 5.98 -12.24
C HIS A 39 -2.57 4.84 -13.14
N HIS A 40 -3.82 4.86 -13.61
CA HIS A 40 -4.35 3.85 -14.56
C HIS A 40 -4.23 4.26 -16.03
N GLN A 41 -3.57 5.39 -16.32
CA GLN A 41 -3.53 6.04 -17.63
C GLN A 41 -2.11 6.50 -17.98
N ASN A 42 -1.94 7.13 -19.15
CA ASN A 42 -0.64 7.62 -19.61
C ASN A 42 -0.02 8.67 -18.66
N PRO A 43 1.32 8.72 -18.52
CA PRO A 43 2.04 9.67 -17.65
C PRO A 43 2.07 11.08 -18.24
N VAL A 44 0.89 11.71 -18.32
CA VAL A 44 0.63 12.98 -19.03
C VAL A 44 -0.36 13.79 -18.20
N GLY A 45 -0.03 15.05 -17.89
CA GLY A 45 -0.81 15.86 -16.95
C GLY A 45 -0.25 17.27 -16.77
N ALA A 46 -0.12 17.71 -15.52
CA ALA A 46 0.48 19.01 -15.18
C ALA A 46 1.98 18.88 -14.88
N ILE A 47 2.74 19.98 -14.91
CA ILE A 47 4.10 20.00 -14.35
C ILE A 47 4.06 20.52 -12.92
N GLY A 48 4.68 19.75 -12.02
CA GLY A 48 4.81 20.05 -10.60
C GLY A 48 6.25 20.31 -10.18
N ILE A 49 6.42 21.23 -9.24
CA ILE A 49 7.66 21.43 -8.49
C ILE A 49 7.45 20.87 -7.07
N LEU A 50 8.30 19.93 -6.67
CA LEU A 50 8.30 19.29 -5.37
C LEU A 50 9.44 19.82 -4.49
N ASP A 51 9.09 20.31 -3.30
CA ASP A 51 10.00 20.80 -2.26
C ASP A 51 9.82 19.99 -0.97
N ARG A 52 10.69 18.99 -0.78
CA ARG A 52 10.59 18.02 0.33
C ARG A 52 10.89 18.64 1.71
N GLN A 53 11.44 19.86 1.77
CA GLN A 53 11.65 20.58 3.03
C GLN A 53 10.33 20.92 3.73
N LEU A 54 9.22 21.00 2.97
CA LEU A 54 7.87 21.24 3.50
C LEU A 54 7.20 19.96 4.06
N GLY A 55 7.89 18.81 4.04
CA GLY A 55 7.41 17.52 4.54
C GLY A 55 6.93 16.58 3.44
N VAL A 56 7.22 15.28 3.56
CA VAL A 56 7.06 14.33 2.43
C VAL A 56 5.62 13.87 2.16
N GLU A 57 4.67 14.26 3.02
CA GLU A 57 3.23 13.96 2.91
C GLU A 57 2.39 15.25 2.91
N ASN A 58 3.04 16.40 2.86
CA ASN A 58 2.36 17.70 2.87
C ASN A 58 1.99 18.09 1.43
N PRO A 59 0.70 18.32 1.10
CA PRO A 59 0.31 18.79 -0.23
C PRO A 59 1.01 20.09 -0.65
N LEU A 60 1.31 20.97 0.30
CA LEU A 60 2.00 22.25 0.04
C LEU A 60 3.46 22.07 -0.40
N ALA A 61 4.05 20.88 -0.21
CA ALA A 61 5.35 20.53 -0.77
C ALA A 61 5.31 20.41 -2.31
N LEU A 62 4.15 20.15 -2.90
CA LEU A 62 3.97 20.02 -4.33
C LEU A 62 3.24 21.27 -4.88
N LYS A 63 3.84 21.94 -5.85
CA LYS A 63 3.25 23.11 -6.52
C LYS A 63 3.07 22.82 -8.01
N ASN A 64 1.82 22.81 -8.48
CA ASN A 64 1.49 22.86 -9.90
C ASN A 64 1.98 24.21 -10.49
N ILE A 65 2.77 24.17 -11.57
CA ILE A 65 3.23 25.36 -12.31
C ILE A 65 2.63 25.49 -13.71
N THR A 66 1.75 24.57 -14.11
CA THR A 66 0.92 24.65 -15.33
C THR A 66 -0.56 24.57 -14.94
N PRO A 67 -1.10 25.62 -14.28
CA PRO A 67 -2.42 25.59 -13.66
C PRO A 67 -3.59 25.52 -14.65
N GLU A 68 -3.35 25.64 -15.96
CA GLU A 68 -4.35 25.33 -16.99
C GLU A 68 -4.72 23.84 -17.01
N ILE A 69 -3.93 22.99 -16.35
CA ILE A 69 -4.20 21.57 -16.11
C ILE A 69 -4.52 21.39 -14.62
N PRO A 70 -5.80 21.22 -14.22
CA PRO A 70 -6.30 21.45 -12.86
C PRO A 70 -6.01 20.33 -11.84
N TYR A 71 -4.79 19.80 -11.82
CA TYR A 71 -4.31 19.02 -10.69
C TYR A 71 -4.11 19.92 -9.46
N THR A 72 -4.75 19.55 -8.34
CA THR A 72 -4.71 20.28 -7.07
C THR A 72 -4.14 19.37 -5.97
N PRO A 73 -2.88 19.59 -5.56
CA PRO A 73 -2.25 18.85 -4.46
C PRO A 73 -3.14 18.79 -3.22
N THR A 74 -3.55 17.59 -2.81
CA THR A 74 -4.33 17.38 -1.59
C THR A 74 -4.15 15.96 -1.01
N THR A 75 -4.47 15.78 0.27
CA THR A 75 -4.69 14.47 0.92
C THR A 75 -6.19 14.14 1.06
N ASP A 76 -7.08 15.00 0.57
CA ASP A 76 -8.52 14.84 0.70
C ASP A 76 -9.04 13.71 -0.21
N PRO A 77 -9.62 12.63 0.35
CA PRO A 77 -10.21 11.55 -0.45
C PRO A 77 -11.47 11.98 -1.20
N ALA A 78 -12.20 13.00 -0.73
CA ALA A 78 -13.42 13.50 -1.35
C ALA A 78 -13.16 14.32 -2.64
N TRP A 79 -11.90 14.73 -2.87
CA TRP A 79 -11.51 15.33 -4.14
C TRP A 79 -11.60 14.31 -5.27
N GLN A 80 -11.89 14.76 -6.50
CA GLN A 80 -11.97 13.85 -7.64
C GLN A 80 -10.64 13.09 -7.79
N PRO A 81 -10.68 11.76 -8.05
CA PRO A 81 -9.47 10.94 -8.04
C PRO A 81 -8.43 11.54 -8.98
N GLY A 82 -7.17 11.61 -8.52
CA GLY A 82 -6.02 12.13 -9.27
C GLY A 82 -5.63 11.32 -10.53
N ASP A 83 -6.57 10.55 -11.07
CA ASP A 83 -6.49 9.64 -12.20
C ASP A 83 -7.05 10.26 -13.50
N GLN A 84 -7.30 11.57 -13.48
CA GLN A 84 -7.83 12.31 -14.62
C GLN A 84 -6.81 12.45 -15.76
N LEU A 85 -7.03 11.73 -16.87
CA LEU A 85 -6.17 11.83 -18.06
C LEU A 85 -6.46 13.13 -18.84
N PHE A 86 -5.45 14.00 -18.91
CA PHE A 86 -5.43 15.16 -19.80
C PHE A 86 -4.68 14.81 -21.09
N TYR A 87 -5.42 14.41 -22.13
CA TYR A 87 -4.86 14.08 -23.43
C TYR A 87 -4.01 15.23 -23.99
N TRP A 88 -2.83 14.88 -24.54
CA TRP A 88 -1.88 15.83 -25.12
C TRP A 88 -1.35 16.91 -24.16
N SER A 89 -1.49 16.72 -22.85
CA SER A 89 -0.97 17.65 -21.86
C SER A 89 0.56 17.55 -21.68
N TYR A 90 1.11 18.05 -20.57
CA TYR A 90 2.55 18.05 -20.33
C TYR A 90 3.09 16.69 -19.91
N ARG A 91 4.35 16.42 -20.26
CA ARG A 91 5.11 15.24 -19.88
C ARG A 91 6.62 15.46 -19.96
N ASP A 92 7.36 14.49 -19.42
CA ASP A 92 8.82 14.32 -19.53
C ASP A 92 9.70 15.56 -19.19
N PRO A 93 9.42 16.33 -18.11
CA PRO A 93 10.17 17.55 -17.80
C PRO A 93 11.65 17.28 -17.51
N TYR A 94 12.54 18.09 -18.07
CA TYR A 94 13.99 18.03 -17.82
C TYR A 94 14.55 19.41 -17.44
N PRO A 95 15.14 19.58 -16.24
CA PRO A 95 15.72 20.86 -15.84
C PRO A 95 17.07 21.11 -16.51
N ILE A 96 17.21 22.29 -17.12
CA ILE A 96 18.45 22.77 -17.73
C ILE A 96 19.24 23.60 -16.72
N ASP A 97 18.52 24.45 -15.99
CA ASP A 97 19.02 25.29 -14.91
C ASP A 97 17.97 25.30 -13.77
N ARG A 98 18.19 26.11 -12.75
CA ARG A 98 17.33 26.29 -11.58
C ARG A 98 15.88 26.64 -11.91
N ASP A 99 15.70 27.56 -12.86
CA ASP A 99 14.42 28.19 -13.17
C ASP A 99 13.99 27.96 -14.64
N LEU A 100 14.69 27.08 -15.37
CA LEU A 100 14.50 26.79 -16.79
C LEU A 100 14.49 25.29 -17.10
N PHE A 101 13.44 24.85 -17.79
CA PHE A 101 13.13 23.45 -18.08
C PHE A 101 12.92 23.24 -19.59
N VAL A 102 13.16 22.03 -20.08
CA VAL A 102 12.57 21.54 -21.34
C VAL A 102 11.42 20.61 -20.98
N VAL A 103 10.25 20.81 -21.58
CA VAL A 103 9.06 19.97 -21.39
C VAL A 103 8.51 19.53 -22.73
N ALA A 104 7.86 18.37 -22.77
CA ALA A 104 7.07 17.96 -23.93
C ALA A 104 5.60 18.29 -23.68
N TYR A 105 4.93 18.90 -24.66
CA TYR A 105 3.52 19.30 -24.59
C TYR A 105 2.85 19.09 -25.95
N GLY A 106 1.65 18.52 -25.97
CA GLY A 106 0.92 18.19 -27.19
C GLY A 106 -0.22 19.14 -27.57
N GLY A 107 -0.77 19.86 -26.58
CA GLY A 107 -1.98 20.68 -26.71
C GLY A 107 -1.79 22.03 -27.43
N GLY A 108 -2.88 22.79 -27.56
CA GLY A 108 -2.86 24.11 -28.22
C GLY A 108 -2.34 24.06 -29.66
N GLY A 109 -2.66 23.00 -30.41
CA GLY A 109 -2.08 22.73 -31.72
C GLY A 109 -2.59 21.40 -32.31
N PRO A 110 -1.84 20.77 -33.23
CA PRO A 110 -2.29 19.63 -34.04
C PRO A 110 -2.36 18.28 -33.29
N GLN A 111 -2.47 18.29 -31.95
CA GLN A 111 -2.47 17.09 -31.10
C GLN A 111 -1.24 16.20 -31.34
N ARG A 112 -0.05 16.79 -31.16
CA ARG A 112 1.28 16.16 -31.32
C ARG A 112 2.27 16.78 -30.35
N TYR A 113 3.06 15.97 -29.67
CA TYR A 113 4.08 16.42 -28.71
C TYR A 113 5.18 17.20 -29.40
N ARG A 114 5.50 18.36 -28.81
CA ARG A 114 6.56 19.27 -29.22
C ARG A 114 7.35 19.64 -27.97
N LEU A 115 8.64 19.93 -28.14
CA LEU A 115 9.48 20.38 -27.04
C LEU A 115 9.36 21.89 -26.88
N TYR A 116 9.23 22.34 -25.63
CA TYR A 116 9.21 23.74 -25.24
C TYR A 116 10.28 23.99 -24.19
N LEU A 117 10.93 25.16 -24.26
CA LEU A 117 11.55 25.76 -23.07
C LEU A 117 10.43 26.31 -22.19
N MET A 118 10.49 26.06 -20.89
CA MET A 118 9.49 26.50 -19.92
C MET A 118 10.13 27.04 -18.64
N ASP A 119 9.53 28.07 -18.05
CA ASP A 119 9.98 28.68 -16.79
C ASP A 119 9.20 28.20 -15.56
N MET A 120 9.59 28.70 -14.38
CA MET A 120 8.92 28.49 -13.09
C MET A 120 7.53 29.16 -12.96
N GLN A 121 7.02 29.78 -14.03
CA GLN A 121 5.70 30.41 -14.14
C GLN A 121 4.84 29.74 -15.24
N GLY A 122 5.28 28.60 -15.79
CA GLY A 122 4.58 27.86 -16.85
C GLY A 122 4.56 28.57 -18.22
N GLN A 123 5.31 29.66 -18.38
CA GLN A 123 5.46 30.33 -19.67
C GLN A 123 6.36 29.47 -20.55
N LYS A 124 5.93 29.27 -21.80
CA LYS A 124 6.49 28.26 -22.70
C LYS A 124 6.83 28.84 -24.07
N LEU A 125 8.07 28.63 -24.50
CA LEU A 125 8.60 29.02 -25.81
C LEU A 125 8.87 27.73 -26.62
N PRO A 126 8.38 27.60 -27.87
CA PRO A 126 8.69 26.45 -28.71
C PRO A 126 10.20 26.27 -28.90
N LEU A 127 10.69 25.03 -28.70
CA LEU A 127 12.09 24.65 -28.86
C LEU A 127 12.29 23.73 -30.06
N LEU A 128 11.42 22.72 -30.22
CA LEU A 128 11.46 21.78 -31.35
C LEU A 128 10.06 21.25 -31.68
N GLU A 129 9.70 21.35 -32.95
CA GLU A 129 8.56 20.66 -33.57
C GLU A 129 9.06 19.91 -34.81
N ASP A 130 8.58 18.69 -35.00
CA ASP A 130 8.72 17.92 -36.23
C ASP A 130 7.32 17.69 -36.85
N PRO A 131 7.15 17.82 -38.18
CA PRO A 131 5.85 17.67 -38.82
C PRO A 131 5.37 16.21 -38.98
N ALA A 132 6.23 15.22 -38.71
CA ALA A 132 5.96 13.80 -38.90
C ALA A 132 5.99 12.96 -37.60
N ILE A 133 6.72 13.38 -36.55
CA ILE A 133 6.85 12.62 -35.29
C ILE A 133 6.56 13.42 -34.02
N ASP A 134 6.13 12.73 -32.97
CA ASP A 134 6.06 13.27 -31.60
C ASP A 134 7.47 13.53 -31.04
N CYS A 135 7.73 14.75 -30.58
CA CYS A 135 8.98 15.15 -29.93
C CYS A 135 8.81 15.14 -28.40
N PHE A 136 9.32 14.11 -27.74
CA PHE A 136 9.18 13.89 -26.29
C PHE A 136 10.42 13.18 -25.68
N ASN A 137 10.44 12.94 -24.36
CA ASN A 137 11.62 12.48 -23.59
C ASN A 137 12.93 13.28 -23.87
N PRO A 138 12.97 14.61 -23.64
CA PRO A 138 14.18 15.41 -23.80
C PRO A 138 15.30 14.93 -22.87
N VAL A 139 16.51 14.73 -23.42
CA VAL A 139 17.74 14.44 -22.67
C VAL A 139 18.87 15.35 -23.17
N PRO A 140 19.17 16.46 -22.48
CA PRO A 140 20.25 17.37 -22.85
C PRO A 140 21.63 16.71 -22.78
N LEU A 141 22.42 16.84 -23.85
CA LEU A 141 23.82 16.42 -23.89
C LEU A 141 24.70 17.54 -23.30
N VAL A 142 24.71 17.65 -21.97
CA VAL A 142 25.52 18.63 -21.22
C VAL A 142 26.46 17.94 -20.23
N PRO A 143 27.63 18.52 -19.91
CA PRO A 143 28.43 18.08 -18.77
C PRO A 143 27.61 18.15 -17.49
N ARG A 144 27.65 17.09 -16.68
CA ARG A 144 26.99 17.02 -15.37
C ARG A 144 28.01 16.59 -14.33
N GLN A 145 27.92 17.17 -13.12
CA GLN A 145 28.64 16.63 -11.97
C GLN A 145 28.16 15.20 -11.70
N HIS A 146 29.09 14.30 -11.37
CA HIS A 146 28.70 12.98 -10.86
C HIS A 146 27.95 13.17 -9.53
N PRO A 147 26.78 12.53 -9.34
CA PRO A 147 26.08 12.55 -8.06
C PRO A 147 27.01 12.07 -6.93
N HIS A 148 26.86 12.64 -5.73
CA HIS A 148 27.67 12.26 -4.58
C HIS A 148 27.66 10.74 -4.38
N VAL A 149 28.85 10.14 -4.45
CA VAL A 149 29.03 8.71 -4.19
C VAL A 149 28.88 8.49 -2.69
N ILE A 150 27.70 8.01 -2.29
CA ILE A 150 27.48 7.44 -0.97
C ILE A 150 28.42 6.23 -0.86
N THR A 151 29.21 6.16 0.21
CA THR A 151 30.02 4.97 0.54
C THR A 151 29.08 3.77 0.62
N ALA A 152 29.26 2.79 -0.27
CA ALA A 152 28.42 1.61 -0.31
C ALA A 152 28.47 0.86 1.02
N HIS A 153 27.36 0.25 1.43
CA HIS A 153 27.37 -0.68 2.56
C HIS A 153 28.29 -1.87 2.27
N GLN A 154 29.41 -1.94 2.99
CA GLN A 154 30.36 -3.04 2.92
C GLN A 154 30.05 -4.02 4.05
N ALA A 155 29.43 -5.15 3.72
CA ALA A 155 29.50 -6.34 4.56
C ALA A 155 30.95 -6.84 4.60
N THR A 156 31.41 -7.33 5.76
CA THR A 156 32.69 -8.05 5.84
C THR A 156 32.53 -9.49 5.35
N ALA A 157 33.63 -10.14 4.92
CA ALA A 157 33.60 -11.52 4.41
C ALA A 157 33.12 -12.61 5.41
N LYS A 158 32.87 -12.24 6.68
CA LYS A 158 32.22 -13.11 7.67
C LYS A 158 30.75 -12.75 7.91
N GLU A 159 30.37 -11.51 7.62
CA GLU A 159 28.97 -11.13 7.49
C GLU A 159 28.41 -11.71 6.19
N GLU A 160 29.04 -11.51 5.03
CA GLU A 160 28.59 -11.98 3.69
C GLU A 160 27.86 -13.34 3.72
N ALA A 161 28.51 -14.40 4.21
CA ALA A 161 27.97 -15.77 4.25
C ALA A 161 26.75 -16.01 5.18
N ALA A 162 26.35 -15.01 5.99
CA ALA A 162 25.13 -15.02 6.83
C ALA A 162 24.20 -13.81 6.54
N ALA A 163 24.78 -12.74 6.01
CA ALA A 163 24.14 -11.51 5.57
C ALA A 163 23.41 -11.70 4.24
N GLU A 164 23.88 -12.61 3.37
CA GLU A 164 23.28 -12.96 2.06
C GLU A 164 21.75 -13.14 2.09
N GLN A 165 21.17 -13.44 3.25
CA GLN A 165 19.72 -13.61 3.44
C GLN A 165 19.09 -12.64 4.45
N PHE A 166 19.85 -11.83 5.21
CA PHE A 166 19.35 -11.05 6.34
C PHE A 166 20.06 -9.70 6.56
N GLY A 167 19.29 -8.73 7.08
CA GLY A 167 19.80 -7.54 7.77
C GLY A 167 19.09 -7.38 9.12
N THR A 168 19.09 -6.17 9.68
CA THR A 168 18.50 -5.88 11.00
C THR A 168 17.75 -4.54 11.05
N PHE A 169 16.71 -4.50 11.87
CA PHE A 169 15.96 -3.29 12.20
C PHE A 169 16.09 -2.92 13.68
N LEU A 170 16.28 -1.63 13.95
CA LEU A 170 16.09 -1.03 15.27
C LEU A 170 14.93 -0.03 15.24
N MET A 171 13.82 -0.40 15.87
CA MET A 171 12.69 0.48 16.18
C MET A 171 12.96 1.17 17.51
N THR A 172 13.11 2.51 17.54
CA THR A 172 13.44 3.20 18.81
C THR A 172 12.26 3.33 19.77
N ASP A 173 11.06 3.64 19.25
CA ASP A 173 9.84 3.72 20.05
C ASP A 173 8.60 3.61 19.14
N VAL A 174 7.97 2.43 19.12
CA VAL A 174 6.80 2.13 18.27
C VAL A 174 5.63 3.10 18.45
N TYR A 175 5.57 3.83 19.57
CA TYR A 175 4.49 4.80 19.84
C TYR A 175 4.68 6.15 19.12
N GLN A 176 5.85 6.43 18.55
CA GLN A 176 6.01 7.58 17.66
C GLN A 176 5.25 7.31 16.35
N GLY A 177 4.17 8.08 16.10
CA GLY A 177 3.23 7.88 14.99
C GLY A 177 1.91 7.19 15.38
N LEU A 178 1.88 6.32 16.39
CA LEU A 178 0.69 5.54 16.77
C LEU A 178 -0.30 6.29 17.68
N THR A 179 -0.78 7.43 17.19
CA THR A 179 -1.81 8.25 17.85
C THR A 179 -3.04 7.42 18.24
N GLY A 180 -3.49 7.55 19.50
CA GLY A 180 -4.64 6.82 20.05
C GLY A 180 -4.31 5.43 20.62
N VAL A 181 -3.16 4.84 20.31
CA VAL A 181 -2.73 3.56 20.92
C VAL A 181 -2.10 3.84 22.28
N LYS A 182 -2.62 3.20 23.34
CA LYS A 182 -2.08 3.35 24.71
C LYS A 182 -0.67 2.77 24.81
N ARG A 183 0.27 3.49 25.42
CA ARG A 183 1.62 2.97 25.72
C ARG A 183 1.53 1.68 26.53
N GLY A 184 2.33 0.69 26.15
CA GLY A 184 2.34 -0.66 26.72
C GLY A 184 1.28 -1.62 26.15
N ALA A 185 0.38 -1.18 25.26
CA ALA A 185 -0.60 -2.05 24.61
C ALA A 185 0.02 -2.94 23.50
N VAL A 186 0.99 -2.41 22.75
CA VAL A 186 1.78 -3.18 21.78
C VAL A 186 2.70 -4.15 22.52
N LYS A 187 2.72 -5.42 22.11
CA LYS A 187 3.55 -6.50 22.69
C LYS A 187 4.47 -7.16 21.65
N GLU A 188 4.04 -7.22 20.40
CA GLU A 188 4.76 -7.86 19.31
C GLU A 188 4.65 -6.98 18.05
N LEU A 189 5.69 -6.96 17.21
CA LEU A 189 5.55 -6.57 15.80
C LEU A 189 5.39 -7.83 14.98
N ARG A 190 4.41 -7.87 14.06
CA ARG A 190 4.38 -8.87 12.99
C ARG A 190 5.26 -8.38 11.85
N VAL A 191 6.19 -9.23 11.40
CA VAL A 191 6.99 -9.01 10.20
C VAL A 191 6.28 -9.68 9.03
N MET A 192 5.91 -8.88 8.04
CA MET A 192 5.16 -9.30 6.85
C MET A 192 5.97 -9.05 5.58
N THR A 193 5.81 -9.94 4.60
CA THR A 193 6.28 -9.76 3.22
C THR A 193 5.13 -10.15 2.26
N GLN A 194 5.35 -10.08 0.96
CA GLN A 194 4.45 -10.65 -0.05
C GLN A 194 5.20 -11.59 -0.99
N VAL A 195 4.50 -12.59 -1.53
CA VAL A 195 5.07 -13.55 -2.48
C VAL A 195 5.29 -12.83 -3.82
N PRO A 196 6.53 -12.77 -4.36
CA PRO A 196 6.78 -12.15 -5.65
C PRO A 196 5.98 -12.85 -6.75
N ARG A 197 5.38 -12.07 -7.66
CA ARG A 197 4.55 -12.58 -8.76
C ARG A 197 5.36 -12.58 -10.08
N PRO A 198 6.04 -13.69 -10.44
CA PRO A 198 6.99 -13.70 -11.57
C PRO A 198 6.30 -13.55 -12.94
N THR A 199 5.00 -13.82 -13.02
CA THR A 199 4.20 -13.67 -14.23
C THR A 199 2.85 -13.01 -13.92
N ASN A 200 2.48 -12.02 -14.72
CA ASN A 200 1.16 -11.39 -14.62
C ASN A 200 0.12 -12.29 -15.33
N ASN A 201 -0.95 -12.70 -14.64
CA ASN A 201 -1.89 -13.71 -15.15
C ASN A 201 -2.51 -13.30 -16.50
N ARG A 202 -2.64 -14.27 -17.42
CA ARG A 202 -3.36 -14.11 -18.69
C ARG A 202 -4.81 -14.57 -18.51
N GLY A 203 -5.76 -13.65 -18.59
CA GLY A 203 -7.19 -13.91 -18.40
C GLY A 203 -7.94 -12.63 -18.01
N ALA A 204 -9.26 -12.70 -17.88
CA ALA A 204 -10.06 -11.60 -17.31
C ALA A 204 -9.76 -11.49 -15.81
N ARG A 205 -9.04 -10.44 -15.40
CA ARG A 205 -8.43 -10.31 -14.06
C ARG A 205 -9.38 -9.81 -12.95
N ALA A 206 -10.67 -9.72 -13.24
CA ALA A 206 -11.66 -9.17 -12.32
C ALA A 206 -12.91 -10.05 -12.31
N TYR A 207 -13.19 -10.65 -11.16
CA TYR A 207 -14.56 -10.92 -10.75
C TYR A 207 -14.99 -9.84 -9.74
N PHE A 208 -16.29 -9.52 -9.68
CA PHE A 208 -16.82 -8.57 -8.71
C PHE A 208 -17.41 -9.31 -7.51
N MET A 209 -16.81 -9.13 -6.33
CA MET A 209 -17.40 -9.52 -5.05
C MET A 209 -18.08 -8.29 -4.45
N GLY A 210 -19.39 -8.16 -4.69
CA GLY A 210 -20.10 -6.91 -4.41
C GLY A 210 -19.55 -5.78 -5.28
N HIS A 211 -18.95 -4.78 -4.64
CA HIS A 211 -18.35 -3.62 -5.32
C HIS A 211 -16.89 -3.83 -5.76
N ASP A 212 -16.24 -4.91 -5.34
CA ASP A 212 -14.77 -5.02 -5.40
C ASP A 212 -14.22 -6.00 -6.44
N ILE A 213 -13.06 -5.66 -7.00
CA ILE A 213 -12.32 -6.44 -7.98
C ILE A 213 -11.47 -7.50 -7.27
N VAL A 214 -11.67 -8.77 -7.60
CA VAL A 214 -10.90 -9.89 -7.02
C VAL A 214 -10.13 -10.68 -8.07
N ASP A 215 -8.92 -11.13 -7.72
CA ASP A 215 -8.13 -12.13 -8.45
C ASP A 215 -8.37 -13.49 -7.75
N PRO A 216 -9.19 -14.42 -8.31
CA PRO A 216 -9.67 -15.60 -7.59
C PRO A 216 -8.59 -16.58 -7.12
N VAL A 217 -7.35 -16.45 -7.62
CA VAL A 217 -6.19 -17.25 -7.19
C VAL A 217 -5.55 -16.69 -5.91
N ILE A 218 -5.90 -15.46 -5.53
CA ILE A 218 -5.30 -14.72 -4.40
C ILE A 218 -6.32 -14.54 -3.27
N GLY A 219 -7.52 -14.05 -3.57
CA GLY A 219 -8.54 -13.70 -2.59
C GLY A 219 -9.28 -12.40 -2.94
N ALA A 220 -10.24 -12.01 -2.09
CA ALA A 220 -10.89 -10.71 -2.14
C ALA A 220 -9.95 -9.59 -1.64
N GLY A 221 -10.12 -8.37 -2.14
CA GLY A 221 -9.43 -7.21 -1.60
C GLY A 221 -7.91 -7.12 -1.81
N THR A 222 -7.30 -8.02 -2.59
CA THR A 222 -5.85 -7.95 -2.83
C THR A 222 -5.37 -8.57 -4.15
N PHE A 223 -4.32 -7.97 -4.73
CA PHE A 223 -3.61 -8.48 -5.89
C PHE A 223 -2.38 -9.35 -5.55
N TYR A 224 -2.06 -9.49 -4.25
CA TYR A 224 -0.81 -10.09 -3.78
C TYR A 224 -1.02 -11.08 -2.62
N VAL A 225 -0.44 -12.28 -2.73
CA VAL A 225 -0.40 -13.24 -1.62
C VAL A 225 0.51 -12.70 -0.52
N LYS A 226 -0.07 -12.36 0.64
CA LYS A 226 0.71 -11.92 1.81
C LYS A 226 1.32 -13.12 2.53
N TYR A 227 2.49 -12.91 3.13
CA TYR A 227 3.29 -13.93 3.80
C TYR A 227 3.68 -13.44 5.19
N VAL A 228 3.56 -14.32 6.18
CA VAL A 228 3.87 -14.04 7.58
C VAL A 228 5.25 -14.62 7.88
N CYS A 229 6.26 -13.74 8.03
CA CYS A 229 7.59 -14.17 8.49
C CYS A 229 7.51 -14.63 9.96
N GLY A 230 6.74 -13.91 10.77
CA GLY A 230 6.49 -14.23 12.17
C GLY A 230 6.32 -12.97 13.02
N THR A 231 6.61 -13.08 14.31
CA THR A 231 6.58 -11.96 15.25
C THR A 231 7.91 -11.75 15.96
N VAL A 232 8.12 -10.52 16.43
CA VAL A 232 9.25 -10.12 17.29
C VAL A 232 8.73 -9.33 18.49
N PRO A 233 9.29 -9.49 19.69
CA PRO A 233 8.83 -8.78 20.89
C PRO A 233 9.06 -7.27 20.80
N VAL A 234 8.21 -6.52 21.50
CA VAL A 234 8.39 -5.09 21.79
C VAL A 234 8.68 -4.92 23.27
N GLU A 235 9.74 -4.18 23.59
CA GLU A 235 10.18 -3.89 24.95
C GLU A 235 9.24 -2.93 25.69
N ALA A 236 9.39 -2.82 27.01
CA ALA A 236 8.52 -1.99 27.85
C ALA A 236 8.56 -0.48 27.52
N ASP A 237 9.65 -0.01 26.91
CA ASP A 237 9.82 1.36 26.41
C ASP A 237 9.27 1.57 24.98
N GLY A 238 8.72 0.53 24.35
CA GLY A 238 8.23 0.57 22.97
C GLY A 238 9.29 0.25 21.90
N SER A 239 10.53 -0.05 22.29
CA SER A 239 11.60 -0.38 21.34
C SER A 239 11.57 -1.84 20.85
N ALA A 240 12.17 -2.11 19.70
CA ALA A 240 12.37 -3.48 19.20
C ALA A 240 13.63 -3.56 18.31
N HIS A 241 14.39 -4.65 18.43
CA HIS A 241 15.66 -4.84 17.71
C HIS A 241 15.76 -6.28 17.22
N PHE A 242 15.71 -6.48 15.90
CA PHE A 242 15.49 -7.80 15.31
C PHE A 242 16.16 -7.97 13.95
N LYS A 243 16.46 -9.23 13.59
CA LYS A 243 16.91 -9.61 12.25
C LYS A 243 15.70 -9.77 11.33
N ALA A 244 15.83 -9.41 10.06
CA ALA A 244 14.77 -9.59 9.07
C ALA A 244 15.34 -9.93 7.68
N PRO A 245 14.57 -10.60 6.80
CA PRO A 245 15.08 -11.04 5.50
C PRO A 245 15.54 -9.86 4.62
N ALA A 246 16.70 -10.01 4.00
CA ALA A 246 17.21 -9.06 3.02
C ALA A 246 16.66 -9.36 1.61
N GLY A 247 16.70 -8.36 0.72
CA GLY A 247 16.30 -8.52 -0.69
C GLY A 247 14.81 -8.75 -0.93
N THR A 248 13.94 -8.53 0.06
CA THR A 248 12.48 -8.62 -0.07
C THR A 248 11.79 -7.37 0.47
N GLU A 249 10.57 -7.13 -0.01
CA GLU A 249 9.64 -6.13 0.51
C GLU A 249 9.20 -6.50 1.92
N LEU A 250 9.34 -5.59 2.88
CA LEU A 250 8.91 -5.78 4.26
C LEU A 250 7.97 -4.67 4.73
N TYR A 251 6.94 -5.05 5.49
CA TYR A 251 6.08 -4.14 6.23
C TYR A 251 5.71 -4.71 7.60
N PHE A 252 5.27 -3.85 8.51
CA PHE A 252 5.05 -4.21 9.92
C PHE A 252 3.60 -4.00 10.37
N GLN A 253 3.17 -4.80 11.34
CA GLN A 253 1.92 -4.60 12.10
C GLN A 253 2.23 -4.57 13.60
N ALA A 254 1.75 -3.56 14.31
CA ALA A 254 1.81 -3.52 15.76
C ALA A 254 0.69 -4.38 16.35
N LEU A 255 1.01 -5.33 17.24
CA LEU A 255 0.05 -6.28 17.81
C LEU A 255 -0.13 -6.09 19.31
N ASP A 256 -1.35 -6.33 19.80
CA ASP A 256 -1.63 -6.47 21.24
C ASP A 256 -1.30 -7.88 21.79
N ALA A 257 -1.49 -8.07 23.09
CA ALA A 257 -1.23 -9.34 23.78
C ALA A 257 -2.02 -10.55 23.24
N SER A 258 -3.16 -10.32 22.58
CA SER A 258 -3.96 -11.36 21.91
C SER A 258 -3.57 -11.59 20.44
N GLY A 259 -2.54 -10.89 19.95
CA GLY A 259 -2.09 -10.95 18.56
C GLY A 259 -2.98 -10.18 17.58
N LYS A 260 -3.95 -9.39 18.05
CA LYS A 260 -4.78 -8.54 17.20
C LYS A 260 -3.99 -7.33 16.74
N GLU A 261 -4.22 -6.91 15.49
CA GLU A 261 -3.68 -5.68 14.93
C GLU A 261 -4.15 -4.46 15.73
N LEU A 262 -3.20 -3.56 16.02
CA LEU A 262 -3.42 -2.23 16.58
C LEU A 262 -3.16 -1.14 15.54
N ALA A 263 -2.21 -1.35 14.64
CA ALA A 263 -1.87 -0.49 13.51
C ALA A 263 -1.01 -1.25 12.48
N ARG A 264 -0.91 -0.71 11.27
CA ARG A 264 -0.16 -1.30 10.15
C ARG A 264 0.62 -0.23 9.39
N MET A 265 1.84 -0.56 8.99
CA MET A 265 2.63 0.24 8.04
C MET A 265 1.95 0.23 6.66
N GLY A 266 1.48 1.39 6.20
CA GLY A 266 0.77 1.57 4.91
C GLY A 266 1.68 1.74 3.69
N SER A 267 2.92 1.29 3.81
CA SER A 267 4.01 1.38 2.84
C SER A 267 4.98 0.22 3.08
N PHE A 268 6.09 0.15 2.34
CA PHE A 268 7.10 -0.88 2.53
C PHE A 268 8.49 -0.30 2.79
N THR A 269 9.38 -1.14 3.29
CA THR A 269 10.83 -0.94 3.31
C THR A 269 11.51 -2.24 2.87
N GLN A 270 12.84 -2.26 2.81
CA GLN A 270 13.65 -3.45 2.55
C GLN A 270 15.00 -3.30 3.24
N LEU A 271 15.77 -4.39 3.30
CA LEU A 271 17.16 -4.40 3.71
C LEU A 271 18.02 -4.95 2.57
N VAL A 272 19.22 -4.42 2.37
CA VAL A 272 20.28 -5.16 1.68
C VAL A 272 20.96 -6.14 2.65
N PRO A 273 21.64 -7.20 2.15
CA PRO A 273 22.47 -8.07 2.97
C PRO A 273 23.35 -7.31 3.97
N GLY A 274 23.21 -7.63 5.27
CA GLY A 274 24.01 -7.04 6.35
C GLY A 274 23.53 -5.67 6.86
N GLU A 275 22.49 -5.09 6.26
CA GLU A 275 22.10 -3.72 6.59
C GLU A 275 21.60 -3.56 8.04
N HIS A 276 21.98 -2.45 8.67
CA HIS A 276 21.43 -1.97 9.93
C HIS A 276 20.56 -0.73 9.68
N GLN A 277 19.23 -0.88 9.66
CA GLN A 277 18.30 0.23 9.48
C GLN A 277 17.58 0.60 10.80
N SER A 278 17.58 1.88 11.16
CA SER A 278 16.79 2.40 12.28
C SER A 278 15.55 3.18 11.85
N CYS A 279 14.43 2.94 12.54
CA CYS A 279 13.19 3.72 12.46
C CYS A 279 12.95 4.40 13.80
N VAL A 280 12.45 5.64 13.81
CA VAL A 280 12.13 6.32 15.07
C VAL A 280 10.86 5.70 15.65
N GLY A 281 9.87 5.45 14.79
CA GLY A 281 8.56 4.93 15.15
C GLY A 281 7.88 4.09 14.09
N CYS A 282 6.56 4.00 14.23
CA CYS A 282 5.67 3.34 13.28
C CYS A 282 4.74 4.40 12.70
N HIS A 283 5.12 4.95 11.54
CA HIS A 283 4.43 6.04 10.84
C HIS A 283 4.66 7.44 11.48
N GLU A 284 5.87 7.66 12.01
CA GLU A 284 6.34 8.98 12.45
C GLU A 284 6.40 10.00 11.29
N PRO A 285 6.30 11.31 11.56
CA PRO A 285 6.63 12.32 10.56
C PRO A 285 8.11 12.19 10.15
N PRO A 286 8.45 12.04 8.87
CA PRO A 286 9.84 12.09 8.44
C PRO A 286 10.45 13.45 8.78
N PHE A 287 11.75 13.43 9.13
CA PHE A 287 12.48 14.52 9.79
C PHE A 287 12.13 14.76 11.28
N HIS A 288 11.23 13.98 11.90
CA HIS A 288 11.18 13.92 13.36
C HIS A 288 12.49 13.29 13.88
N ALA A 289 13.24 14.04 14.71
CA ALA A 289 14.40 13.49 15.39
C ALA A 289 13.96 12.41 16.39
N PRO A 290 14.80 11.40 16.72
CA PRO A 290 14.49 10.50 17.82
C PRO A 290 14.18 11.29 19.10
N PRO A 291 13.14 10.93 19.87
CA PRO A 291 12.84 11.62 21.11
C PRO A 291 14.06 11.59 22.04
N HIS A 292 14.38 12.71 22.70
CA HIS A 292 15.56 12.83 23.56
C HIS A 292 15.39 12.03 24.87
N GLN A 293 15.51 10.72 24.77
CA GLN A 293 15.50 9.79 25.90
C GLN A 293 16.79 9.94 26.71
N ALA A 294 16.68 9.88 28.05
CA ALA A 294 17.83 9.99 28.97
C ALA A 294 18.71 8.71 29.01
N SER A 295 18.32 7.68 28.26
CA SER A 295 19.00 6.40 28.10
C SER A 295 18.75 5.88 26.67
N PRO A 296 19.62 5.05 26.10
CA PRO A 296 19.35 4.37 24.83
C PRO A 296 18.14 3.41 24.94
N PRO A 297 17.44 3.11 23.84
CA PRO A 297 16.31 2.18 23.83
C PRO A 297 16.69 0.79 24.35
N LEU A 298 15.80 0.15 25.12
CA LEU A 298 16.04 -1.14 25.78
C LEU A 298 16.43 -2.25 24.80
N ALA A 299 15.88 -2.24 23.59
CA ALA A 299 16.21 -3.20 22.54
C ALA A 299 17.60 -2.95 21.92
N ALA A 300 18.07 -1.69 21.88
CA ALA A 300 19.41 -1.35 21.40
C ALA A 300 20.52 -1.83 22.35
N MET A 301 20.19 -2.06 23.62
CA MET A 301 21.09 -2.62 24.64
C MET A 301 21.20 -4.16 24.58
N LYS A 302 20.58 -4.79 23.57
CA LYS A 302 20.51 -6.25 23.38
C LYS A 302 20.92 -6.60 21.93
N PRO A 303 21.44 -7.81 21.66
CA PRO A 303 21.62 -8.27 20.28
C PRO A 303 20.26 -8.38 19.55
N PRO A 304 20.23 -8.26 18.22
CA PRO A 304 18.99 -8.37 17.44
C PRO A 304 18.41 -9.79 17.56
N VAL A 305 17.13 -9.88 17.96
CA VAL A 305 16.44 -11.16 18.10
C VAL A 305 16.04 -11.74 16.74
N ASP A 306 15.94 -13.07 16.68
CA ASP A 306 15.39 -13.76 15.52
C ASP A 306 13.85 -13.70 15.50
N ILE A 307 13.26 -13.70 14.31
CA ILE A 307 11.80 -13.72 14.13
C ILE A 307 11.26 -15.05 14.64
N THR A 308 10.29 -15.01 15.56
CA THR A 308 9.57 -16.20 16.02
C THR A 308 8.51 -16.58 15.00
N PRO A 309 8.56 -17.77 14.39
CA PRO A 309 7.53 -18.22 13.44
C PRO A 309 6.16 -18.29 14.11
N PRO A 310 5.06 -18.04 13.37
CA PRO A 310 3.73 -18.10 13.96
C PRO A 310 3.35 -19.56 14.33
N PRO A 311 2.45 -19.78 15.30
CA PRO A 311 2.10 -21.12 15.84
C PRO A 311 1.24 -22.01 14.90
N TRP A 312 1.37 -21.81 13.60
CA TRP A 312 0.89 -22.66 12.51
C TRP A 312 1.93 -22.86 11.39
N GLY A 313 3.17 -22.38 11.59
CA GLY A 313 4.25 -22.38 10.61
C GLY A 313 4.33 -21.08 9.81
N ALA A 314 5.55 -20.59 9.57
CA ALA A 314 5.78 -19.44 8.68
C ALA A 314 5.39 -19.82 7.24
N GLY A 315 4.80 -18.88 6.51
CA GLY A 315 4.27 -19.16 5.18
C GLY A 315 3.33 -18.09 4.61
N PRO A 316 2.81 -18.33 3.40
CA PRO A 316 1.67 -17.60 2.85
C PRO A 316 0.44 -17.66 3.76
N VAL A 317 -0.40 -16.63 3.69
CA VAL A 317 -1.73 -16.61 4.30
C VAL A 317 -2.68 -17.47 3.44
N ASP A 318 -2.99 -18.68 3.89
CA ASP A 318 -3.86 -19.66 3.22
C ASP A 318 -5.09 -20.01 4.08
N PHE A 319 -6.26 -19.51 3.70
CA PHE A 319 -7.51 -19.67 4.47
C PHE A 319 -7.94 -21.14 4.61
N ALA A 320 -7.88 -21.91 3.51
CA ALA A 320 -8.31 -23.29 3.49
C ALA A 320 -7.41 -24.20 4.37
N ARG A 321 -6.12 -23.86 4.52
CA ARG A 321 -5.20 -24.60 5.39
C ARG A 321 -5.16 -24.10 6.84
N GLN A 322 -5.41 -22.82 7.10
CA GLN A 322 -5.15 -22.20 8.41
C GLN A 322 -6.41 -21.79 9.18
N VAL A 323 -7.51 -21.45 8.48
CA VAL A 323 -8.81 -21.09 9.08
C VAL A 323 -9.80 -22.23 9.03
N GLN A 324 -9.98 -22.86 7.87
CA GLN A 324 -11.06 -23.84 7.70
C GLN A 324 -11.00 -24.97 8.74
N PRO A 325 -9.83 -25.56 9.09
CA PRO A 325 -9.75 -26.58 10.16
C PRO A 325 -10.02 -26.08 11.59
N VAL A 326 -10.21 -24.77 11.79
CA VAL A 326 -10.75 -24.19 13.02
C VAL A 326 -12.27 -24.12 12.93
N LEU A 327 -12.82 -23.62 11.83
CA LEU A 327 -14.27 -23.56 11.60
C LEU A 327 -14.90 -24.96 11.57
N ASP A 328 -14.28 -25.91 10.87
CA ASP A 328 -14.69 -27.33 10.80
C ASP A 328 -14.81 -27.97 12.18
N LYS A 329 -13.99 -27.55 13.14
CA LYS A 329 -13.98 -28.10 14.51
C LYS A 329 -14.95 -27.37 15.46
N TYR A 330 -15.15 -26.07 15.28
CA TYR A 330 -15.75 -25.21 16.31
C TYR A 330 -17.00 -24.46 15.85
N CYS A 331 -17.39 -24.56 14.57
CA CYS A 331 -18.49 -23.78 14.00
C CYS A 331 -19.41 -24.63 13.09
N VAL A 332 -18.85 -25.50 12.25
CA VAL A 332 -19.57 -26.19 11.16
C VAL A 332 -20.66 -27.15 11.63
N GLU A 333 -20.63 -27.63 12.88
CA GLU A 333 -21.70 -28.45 13.46
C GLU A 333 -23.05 -27.71 13.54
N CYS A 334 -23.02 -26.40 13.79
CA CYS A 334 -24.20 -25.52 13.77
C CYS A 334 -24.30 -24.73 12.45
N HIS A 335 -23.17 -24.29 11.93
CA HIS A 335 -23.04 -23.47 10.73
C HIS A 335 -22.63 -24.30 9.50
N GLY A 336 -23.42 -25.31 9.15
CA GLY A 336 -23.19 -26.14 7.97
C GLY A 336 -24.43 -26.93 7.54
N GLY A 337 -24.39 -27.49 6.33
CA GLY A 337 -25.48 -28.29 5.78
C GLY A 337 -26.62 -27.47 5.18
N VAL A 338 -27.84 -28.04 5.17
CA VAL A 338 -28.97 -27.51 4.39
C VAL A 338 -29.76 -26.38 5.07
N ASP A 339 -29.62 -26.23 6.38
CA ASP A 339 -30.30 -25.20 7.19
C ASP A 339 -29.36 -24.75 8.33
N PRO A 340 -28.28 -24.01 8.01
CA PRO A 340 -27.24 -23.65 8.97
C PRO A 340 -27.67 -22.48 9.88
N ASP A 341 -27.20 -22.46 11.13
CA ASP A 341 -27.60 -21.46 12.11
C ASP A 341 -27.36 -20.02 11.64
N GLY A 342 -28.34 -19.14 11.89
CA GLY A 342 -28.37 -17.77 11.38
C GLY A 342 -28.43 -17.65 9.85
N GLY A 343 -28.63 -18.77 9.13
CA GLY A 343 -28.48 -18.87 7.69
C GLY A 343 -27.04 -18.67 7.20
N ILE A 344 -26.02 -18.90 8.05
CA ILE A 344 -24.60 -18.67 7.75
C ILE A 344 -23.90 -20.02 7.63
N ASP A 345 -23.50 -20.40 6.41
CA ASP A 345 -22.72 -21.61 6.16
C ASP A 345 -21.21 -21.31 6.29
N LEU A 346 -20.54 -22.00 7.21
CA LEU A 346 -19.11 -21.91 7.49
C LEU A 346 -18.35 -23.18 7.08
N SER A 347 -18.96 -24.04 6.25
CA SER A 347 -18.35 -25.27 5.74
C SER A 347 -17.22 -25.03 4.76
N GLY A 348 -16.40 -26.08 4.58
CA GLY A 348 -15.32 -26.13 3.60
C GLY A 348 -15.79 -26.35 2.15
N ASP A 349 -17.10 -26.45 1.89
CA ASP A 349 -17.63 -26.77 0.57
C ASP A 349 -17.35 -25.67 -0.46
N LYS A 350 -17.05 -26.08 -1.70
CA LYS A 350 -16.48 -25.20 -2.72
C LYS A 350 -17.55 -24.34 -3.39
N THR A 351 -17.30 -23.04 -3.45
CA THR A 351 -18.10 -22.11 -4.25
C THR A 351 -17.51 -22.03 -5.67
N ARG A 352 -17.93 -21.03 -6.46
CA ARG A 352 -17.37 -20.81 -7.81
C ARG A 352 -15.87 -20.50 -7.80
N HIS A 353 -15.36 -19.93 -6.70
CA HIS A 353 -13.98 -19.41 -6.60
C HIS A 353 -13.30 -19.78 -5.27
N PHE A 354 -14.05 -19.86 -4.18
CA PHE A 354 -13.53 -20.05 -2.82
C PHE A 354 -14.27 -21.21 -2.13
N ASN A 355 -14.62 -21.07 -0.85
CA ASN A 355 -15.51 -21.98 -0.14
C ASN A 355 -16.62 -21.21 0.61
N MET A 356 -17.65 -21.94 1.06
CA MET A 356 -18.83 -21.36 1.69
C MET A 356 -18.46 -20.49 2.89
N ALA A 357 -17.52 -20.91 3.72
CA ALA A 357 -17.02 -20.11 4.84
C ALA A 357 -16.40 -18.77 4.42
N TYR A 358 -15.50 -18.77 3.43
CA TYR A 358 -14.83 -17.56 2.97
C TYR A 358 -15.85 -16.56 2.39
N ASP A 359 -16.75 -17.04 1.52
CA ASP A 359 -17.76 -16.21 0.89
C ASP A 359 -18.79 -15.68 1.91
N ASN A 360 -19.26 -16.50 2.86
CA ASN A 360 -20.19 -16.02 3.90
C ASN A 360 -19.55 -15.06 4.90
N LEU A 361 -18.28 -15.26 5.29
CA LEU A 361 -17.58 -14.33 6.17
C LEU A 361 -17.33 -12.98 5.50
N ALA A 362 -16.83 -12.98 4.26
CA ALA A 362 -16.52 -11.78 3.50
C ALA A 362 -17.79 -11.05 3.04
N GLN A 363 -18.65 -11.70 2.25
CA GLN A 363 -19.77 -11.02 1.57
C GLN A 363 -20.85 -10.51 2.54
N ARG A 364 -20.91 -11.02 3.77
CA ARG A 364 -21.84 -10.54 4.82
C ARG A 364 -21.22 -9.51 5.78
N GLY A 365 -19.97 -9.10 5.56
CA GLY A 365 -19.29 -8.13 6.43
C GLY A 365 -19.02 -8.64 7.85
N LEU A 366 -18.96 -9.96 8.05
CA LEU A 366 -18.61 -10.57 9.34
C LEU A 366 -17.12 -10.40 9.66
N ILE A 367 -16.30 -10.16 8.63
CA ILE A 367 -14.87 -9.85 8.70
C ILE A 367 -14.58 -8.49 8.06
N SER A 368 -13.55 -7.84 8.58
CA SER A 368 -12.99 -6.58 8.07
C SER A 368 -12.13 -6.84 6.81
N PHE A 369 -12.46 -6.31 5.61
CA PHE A 369 -11.56 -6.38 4.44
C PHE A 369 -11.49 -5.14 3.52
N PHE A 370 -10.31 -4.88 2.91
CA PHE A 370 -9.98 -3.69 2.07
C PHE A 370 -10.44 -4.06 0.70
N TYR A 371 -11.44 -3.36 0.20
CA TYR A 371 -11.71 -3.41 -1.22
C TYR A 371 -10.54 -2.77 -1.98
N LEU A 372 -10.16 -3.34 -3.11
CA LEU A 372 -9.27 -2.71 -4.08
C LEU A 372 -9.94 -1.54 -4.79
N THR A 373 -11.28 -1.54 -4.83
CA THR A 373 -12.11 -0.38 -5.18
C THR A 373 -12.98 0.02 -3.97
N PRO A 374 -12.40 0.67 -2.94
CA PRO A 374 -13.15 1.06 -1.75
C PRO A 374 -14.08 2.24 -2.01
N PRO A 375 -15.17 2.41 -1.22
CA PRO A 375 -15.93 3.65 -1.15
C PRO A 375 -15.02 4.86 -0.93
N GLN A 376 -15.39 6.02 -1.47
CA GLN A 376 -14.56 7.23 -1.39
C GLN A 376 -14.31 7.65 0.09
N GLU A 377 -15.32 7.47 0.94
CA GLU A 377 -15.26 7.67 2.40
C GLU A 377 -14.27 6.74 3.14
N GLU A 378 -13.81 5.67 2.50
CA GLU A 378 -12.89 4.66 3.06
C GLU A 378 -11.45 4.82 2.54
N THR A 379 -11.18 5.76 1.64
CA THR A 379 -9.81 6.03 1.15
C THR A 379 -9.04 6.96 2.09
N GLY A 380 -7.82 6.56 2.48
CA GLY A 380 -7.00 7.32 3.43
C GLY A 380 -5.89 6.49 4.09
N PRO A 381 -5.13 7.07 5.04
CA PRO A 381 -4.11 6.34 5.80
C PRO A 381 -4.72 5.30 6.74
N PHE A 382 -3.99 4.21 7.02
CA PHE A 382 -4.41 3.16 7.94
C PHE A 382 -4.34 3.64 9.40
N LEU A 383 -5.42 4.28 9.85
CA LEU A 383 -5.55 4.78 11.22
C LEU A 383 -5.43 3.63 12.25
N PRO A 384 -4.75 3.84 13.38
CA PRO A 384 -4.71 2.85 14.45
C PRO A 384 -6.11 2.48 14.96
N LEU A 385 -6.28 1.22 15.33
CA LEU A 385 -7.49 0.61 15.89
C LEU A 385 -8.72 0.54 14.96
N THR A 386 -8.73 1.19 13.78
CA THR A 386 -9.83 1.10 12.80
C THR A 386 -9.71 -0.12 11.90
N THR A 387 -8.50 -0.64 11.70
CA THR A 387 -8.28 -1.98 11.15
C THR A 387 -8.13 -2.96 12.32
N GLY A 388 -9.02 -3.95 12.39
CA GLY A 388 -8.91 -5.02 13.37
C GLY A 388 -9.58 -6.33 12.94
N SER A 389 -8.93 -7.47 13.18
CA SER A 389 -9.69 -8.59 13.74
C SER A 389 -10.47 -8.06 14.97
N ARG A 390 -9.85 -7.12 15.69
CA ARG A 390 -10.41 -6.11 16.61
C ARG A 390 -11.66 -5.32 16.14
N VAL A 391 -11.99 -5.24 14.84
CA VAL A 391 -13.22 -4.62 14.32
C VAL A 391 -14.10 -5.60 13.52
N SER A 392 -13.66 -6.85 13.35
CA SER A 392 -14.42 -7.91 12.68
C SER A 392 -15.52 -8.45 13.61
N GLU A 393 -16.76 -8.45 13.13
CA GLU A 393 -17.94 -8.86 13.92
C GLU A 393 -17.81 -10.30 14.45
N VAL A 394 -17.29 -11.24 13.64
CA VAL A 394 -17.10 -12.63 14.07
C VAL A 394 -16.12 -12.76 15.25
N VAL A 395 -15.09 -11.92 15.31
CA VAL A 395 -14.12 -11.90 16.42
C VAL A 395 -14.76 -11.27 17.65
N ARG A 396 -15.58 -10.23 17.48
CA ARG A 396 -16.35 -9.64 18.57
C ARG A 396 -17.33 -10.64 19.19
N LEU A 397 -18.00 -11.46 18.36
CA LEU A 397 -18.90 -12.53 18.80
C LEU A 397 -18.16 -13.63 19.56
N ILE A 398 -17.03 -14.10 19.04
CA ILE A 398 -16.13 -15.06 19.70
C ILE A 398 -15.66 -14.52 21.07
N GLU A 399 -15.17 -13.27 21.13
CA GLU A 399 -14.66 -12.67 22.37
C GLU A 399 -15.77 -12.31 23.37
N SER A 400 -17.03 -12.23 22.95
CA SER A 400 -18.19 -12.12 23.85
C SER A 400 -18.76 -13.46 24.33
N GLY A 401 -18.26 -14.58 23.79
CA GLY A 401 -18.86 -15.91 23.94
C GLY A 401 -19.98 -16.16 22.93
N HIS A 402 -19.99 -17.35 22.34
CA HIS A 402 -21.00 -17.80 21.39
C HIS A 402 -21.29 -19.29 21.59
N GLY A 403 -22.48 -19.61 22.11
CA GLY A 403 -22.80 -20.96 22.60
C GLY A 403 -21.83 -21.41 23.70
N GLU A 404 -21.48 -22.69 23.70
CA GLU A 404 -20.48 -23.29 24.61
C GLU A 404 -19.07 -23.38 23.98
N VAL A 405 -18.82 -22.62 22.89
CA VAL A 405 -17.61 -22.75 22.07
C VAL A 405 -16.41 -22.01 22.68
N ASP A 406 -15.45 -22.75 23.23
CA ASP A 406 -14.11 -22.24 23.54
C ASP A 406 -13.06 -22.70 22.51
N ILE A 407 -12.45 -21.72 21.83
CA ILE A 407 -11.35 -21.94 20.87
C ILE A 407 -9.95 -21.71 21.47
N GLY A 408 -9.86 -21.10 22.66
CA GLY A 408 -8.62 -20.73 23.33
C GLY A 408 -7.64 -19.93 22.45
N ASP A 409 -6.34 -20.12 22.67
CA ASP A 409 -5.26 -19.46 21.92
C ASP A 409 -5.31 -19.66 20.40
N ARG A 410 -6.12 -20.60 19.90
CA ARG A 410 -6.31 -20.82 18.45
C ARG A 410 -6.94 -19.61 17.77
N VAL A 411 -7.58 -18.71 18.52
CA VAL A 411 -8.03 -17.39 18.03
C VAL A 411 -6.90 -16.61 17.34
N ARG A 412 -5.62 -16.79 17.75
CA ARG A 412 -4.46 -16.17 17.06
C ARG A 412 -4.34 -16.59 15.59
N ARG A 413 -4.87 -17.75 15.15
CA ARG A 413 -4.94 -18.15 13.73
C ARG A 413 -5.94 -17.30 12.96
N LEU A 414 -7.11 -17.08 13.56
CA LEU A 414 -8.14 -16.18 13.01
C LEU A 414 -7.59 -14.74 12.91
N HIS A 415 -6.82 -14.27 13.91
CA HIS A 415 -6.20 -12.94 13.92
C HIS A 415 -5.15 -12.66 12.81
N VAL A 416 -4.79 -13.66 11.99
CA VAL A 416 -3.82 -13.50 10.87
C VAL A 416 -4.42 -13.84 9.50
N GLN A 417 -5.68 -14.25 9.48
CA GLN A 417 -6.42 -14.65 8.27
C GLN A 417 -7.68 -13.80 8.10
N LEU A 418 -8.36 -13.53 9.21
CA LEU A 418 -9.29 -12.42 9.36
C LEU A 418 -8.47 -11.13 9.57
N LEU A 419 -7.45 -10.94 8.72
CA LEU A 419 -6.52 -9.81 8.76
C LEU A 419 -7.25 -8.57 8.26
N PRO A 420 -7.20 -7.46 9.01
CA PRO A 420 -8.14 -6.38 8.82
C PRO A 420 -7.66 -5.25 7.96
N HIS A 421 -8.67 -4.60 7.41
CA HIS A 421 -8.67 -4.44 5.97
C HIS A 421 -9.91 -3.54 5.67
N LEU A 422 -10.95 -3.35 6.52
CA LEU A 422 -11.67 -2.04 6.79
C LEU A 422 -12.92 -2.23 7.73
N PRO A 423 -13.44 -1.20 8.42
CA PRO A 423 -14.38 -1.36 9.54
C PRO A 423 -15.87 -1.46 9.15
N PRO A 424 -16.74 -1.96 10.05
CA PRO A 424 -18.16 -2.09 9.78
C PRO A 424 -18.95 -0.78 10.00
N ARG A 425 -19.67 -0.29 8.97
CA ARG A 425 -21.07 0.21 9.06
C ARG A 425 -21.65 0.73 7.74
N LEU A 426 -22.63 -0.01 7.20
CA LEU A 426 -23.80 0.60 6.54
C LEU A 426 -25.02 -0.34 6.66
N ARG A 427 -25.68 -0.34 7.84
CA ARG A 427 -26.68 -1.35 8.21
C ARG A 427 -28.09 -1.10 7.65
N ASN A 428 -28.26 -0.13 6.75
CA ASN A 428 -29.56 0.47 6.38
C ASN A 428 -29.83 0.50 4.84
N LEU A 429 -29.25 -0.41 4.05
CA LEU A 429 -29.51 -0.49 2.60
C LEU A 429 -29.93 -1.90 2.13
N ILE A 430 -30.75 -2.59 2.94
CA ILE A 430 -31.48 -3.79 2.52
C ILE A 430 -32.98 -3.60 2.79
N GLU A 431 -33.64 -2.86 1.90
CA GLU A 431 -35.02 -3.14 1.54
C GLU A 431 -35.04 -3.85 0.17
N PRO A 432 -35.99 -4.77 -0.09
CA PRO A 432 -35.97 -5.61 -1.27
C PRO A 432 -36.45 -4.86 -2.53
N ALA A 433 -35.54 -4.12 -3.16
CA ALA A 433 -35.73 -3.52 -4.48
C ALA A 433 -35.77 -4.58 -5.59
N ALA A 434 -36.87 -5.33 -5.66
CA ALA A 434 -37.15 -6.23 -6.78
C ALA A 434 -37.35 -5.43 -8.08
N SER A 435 -36.96 -6.03 -9.21
CA SER A 435 -37.10 -5.51 -10.59
C SER A 435 -35.97 -4.60 -11.11
N ALA A 436 -34.85 -5.21 -11.51
CA ALA A 436 -34.04 -4.73 -12.63
C ALA A 436 -33.64 -5.95 -13.50
N LEU A 437 -33.75 -5.83 -14.83
CA LEU A 437 -33.64 -6.98 -15.73
C LEU A 437 -32.19 -7.39 -16.02
N LEU A 438 -31.98 -8.70 -16.14
CA LEU A 438 -30.88 -9.29 -16.89
C LEU A 438 -30.93 -8.83 -18.36
N LEU A 439 -29.90 -8.12 -18.82
CA LEU A 439 -29.61 -7.93 -20.24
C LEU A 439 -28.16 -8.31 -20.55
N VAL A 440 -27.97 -9.61 -20.83
CA VAL A 440 -26.73 -10.16 -21.40
C VAL A 440 -26.63 -9.71 -22.86
N PRO A 441 -25.51 -9.14 -23.32
CA PRO A 441 -25.33 -8.81 -24.74
C PRO A 441 -25.32 -10.09 -25.61
N ARG A 442 -26.24 -10.17 -26.57
CA ARG A 442 -26.13 -11.17 -27.66
C ARG A 442 -25.16 -10.66 -28.73
N PRO A 443 -24.28 -11.52 -29.27
CA PRO A 443 -23.41 -11.13 -30.38
C PRO A 443 -24.17 -11.10 -31.71
N GLY A 444 -23.81 -10.15 -32.58
CA GLY A 444 -24.15 -10.17 -34.01
C GLY A 444 -25.26 -9.23 -34.45
N LEU A 445 -24.86 -8.06 -34.96
CA LEU A 445 -25.55 -7.32 -36.02
C LEU A 445 -24.50 -6.49 -36.78
N ALA A 446 -24.66 -6.37 -38.10
CA ALA A 446 -23.69 -5.71 -38.99
C ALA A 446 -23.85 -4.18 -38.99
N PRO A 447 -22.81 -3.39 -39.34
CA PRO A 447 -22.87 -1.93 -39.28
C PRO A 447 -23.79 -1.36 -40.37
N ALA A 448 -24.78 -0.58 -39.95
CA ALA A 448 -25.51 0.31 -40.85
C ALA A 448 -24.68 1.57 -41.10
N GLN A 449 -24.35 1.85 -42.36
CA GLN A 449 -23.86 3.16 -42.76
C GLN A 449 -25.00 4.19 -42.71
N VAL A 450 -24.70 5.38 -42.21
CA VAL A 450 -25.44 6.61 -42.54
C VAL A 450 -24.39 7.65 -42.94
N THR A 451 -24.73 8.44 -43.96
CA THR A 451 -23.91 9.45 -44.64
C THR A 451 -23.68 10.70 -43.80
#